data_AF-A0A1C4WXX2-F1
#
_entry.id   AF-A0A1C4WXX2-F1
#
_cell.length_a   1.000
_cell.length_b   1.000
_cell.length_c   1.000
_cell.angle_alpha   90.00
_cell.angle_beta   90.00
_cell.angle_gamma   90.00
#
_symmetry.space_group_name_H-M   'P 1'
#
loop_
_entity.id
_entity.type
_entity.pdbx_description
1 polymer ?
#
loop_
_entity_poly.entity_id
_entity_poly.type
_entity_poly.pdbx_seq_one_letter_code
_entity_poly.pdbx_strand_id
1 'polypeptide(L)'
;MLTEPFDIPWPASGIVRAVRRRADVSQRELARVARVHPTTIGRIEAGTLTPSITMLRRIIGVAGFRLAVVDEFGRVLAPMRDRDDLRDGAERRYPSHLDVIADPEPGEWWADLYGLARPPETFYRDRAYRDALRRRSQWEVRVAKYRGVAPPPDPQRCGYRNGPPSGW
;
A
#
# COMPACT_ATOMS: atom_id res chain seq x y z
N MET A 1 -17.77 -8.09 2.36
CA MET A 1 -18.81 -8.26 1.33
C MET A 1 -18.12 -8.08 -0.01
N LEU A 2 -18.36 -8.98 -0.97
CA LEU A 2 -17.90 -8.81 -2.34
C LEU A 2 -18.94 -7.94 -3.06
N THR A 3 -18.50 -6.89 -3.75
CA THR A 3 -19.38 -6.01 -4.52
C THR A 3 -19.59 -6.60 -5.92
N GLU A 4 -20.82 -6.57 -6.42
CA GLU A 4 -21.13 -6.96 -7.80
C GLU A 4 -20.39 -6.05 -8.79
N PRO A 5 -19.87 -6.58 -9.90
CA PRO A 5 -19.15 -5.79 -10.88
C PRO A 5 -20.07 -4.77 -11.57
N PHE A 6 -19.59 -3.54 -11.75
CA PHE A 6 -20.31 -2.50 -12.48
C PHE A 6 -20.39 -2.83 -13.98
N ASP A 7 -21.60 -2.96 -14.52
CA ASP A 7 -21.85 -3.30 -15.93
C ASP A 7 -22.08 -2.07 -16.84
N ILE A 8 -21.45 -0.93 -16.48
CA ILE A 8 -21.63 0.32 -17.24
C ILE A 8 -20.61 0.36 -18.39
N PRO A 9 -21.04 0.58 -19.65
CA PRO A 9 -20.14 0.72 -20.78
C PRO A 9 -19.09 1.82 -20.55
N TRP A 10 -17.82 1.50 -20.77
CA TRP A 10 -16.72 2.41 -20.54
C TRP A 10 -16.81 3.69 -21.41
N PRO A 11 -17.00 4.90 -20.85
CA PRO A 11 -17.33 6.10 -21.61
C PRO A 11 -16.09 6.81 -22.20
N ALA A 12 -15.23 6.08 -22.92
CA ALA A 12 -13.97 6.60 -23.46
C ALA A 12 -14.15 7.85 -24.34
N SER A 13 -15.15 7.86 -25.21
CA SER A 13 -15.44 8.98 -26.11
C SER A 13 -15.79 10.26 -25.35
N GLY A 14 -16.61 10.14 -24.29
CA GLY A 14 -16.99 11.24 -23.41
C GLY A 14 -15.78 11.82 -22.66
N ILE A 15 -14.93 10.94 -22.11
CA ILE A 15 -13.71 11.34 -21.40
C ILE A 15 -12.77 12.13 -22.34
N VAL A 16 -12.50 11.62 -23.55
CA VAL A 16 -11.62 12.30 -24.50
C VAL A 16 -12.17 13.66 -24.93
N ARG A 17 -13.49 13.76 -25.18
CA ARG A 17 -14.14 15.05 -25.49
C ARG A 17 -14.02 16.04 -24.33
N ALA A 18 -14.21 15.60 -23.09
CA ALA A 18 -14.06 16.44 -21.90
C ALA A 18 -12.62 16.95 -21.74
N VAL A 19 -11.63 16.07 -21.92
CA VAL A 19 -10.19 16.44 -21.89
C VAL A 19 -9.88 17.51 -22.93
N ARG A 20 -10.35 17.34 -24.17
CA ARG A 20 -10.15 18.34 -25.23
C ARG A 20 -10.76 19.69 -24.90
N ARG A 21 -11.97 19.70 -24.34
CA ARG A 21 -12.63 20.94 -23.89
C ARG A 21 -11.84 21.60 -22.76
N ARG A 22 -11.28 20.83 -21.83
CA ARG A 22 -10.51 21.36 -20.70
C ARG A 22 -9.15 21.93 -21.10
N ALA A 23 -8.53 21.34 -22.12
CA ALA A 23 -7.23 21.75 -22.65
C ALA A 23 -7.31 22.74 -23.83
N ASP A 24 -8.51 23.00 -24.35
CA ASP A 24 -8.77 23.85 -25.52
C ASP A 24 -7.98 23.45 -26.78
N VAL A 25 -8.07 22.16 -27.15
CA VAL A 25 -7.29 21.59 -28.27
C VAL A 25 -8.15 20.83 -29.30
N SER A 26 -7.75 20.93 -30.57
CA SER A 26 -8.28 20.09 -31.65
C SER A 26 -7.88 18.61 -31.49
N GLN A 27 -8.50 17.70 -32.25
CA GLN A 27 -8.14 16.28 -32.24
C GLN A 27 -6.68 16.06 -32.65
N ARG A 28 -6.21 16.81 -33.66
CA ARG A 28 -4.83 16.70 -34.18
C ARG A 28 -3.81 17.21 -33.17
N GLU A 29 -4.12 18.31 -32.49
CA GLU A 29 -3.26 18.85 -31.43
C GLU A 29 -3.21 17.91 -30.23
N LEU A 30 -4.36 17.40 -29.78
CA LEU A 30 -4.40 16.40 -28.71
C LEU A 30 -3.56 15.17 -29.09
N ALA A 31 -3.71 14.67 -30.32
CA ALA A 31 -2.94 13.52 -30.79
C ALA A 31 -1.42 13.79 -30.74
N ARG A 32 -1.01 14.96 -31.23
CA ARG A 32 0.39 15.42 -31.22
C ARG A 32 0.95 15.50 -29.80
N VAL A 33 0.24 16.16 -28.88
CA VAL A 33 0.71 16.35 -27.49
C VAL A 33 0.71 15.02 -26.73
N ALA A 34 -0.32 14.19 -26.92
CA ALA A 34 -0.43 12.87 -26.30
C ALA A 34 0.49 11.82 -26.95
N ARG A 35 1.23 12.16 -28.01
CA ARG A 35 2.10 11.27 -28.81
C ARG A 35 1.37 10.02 -29.28
N VAL A 36 0.19 10.21 -29.88
CA VAL A 36 -0.60 9.16 -30.53
C VAL A 36 -0.82 9.49 -32.01
N HIS A 37 -1.18 8.49 -32.80
CA HIS A 37 -1.42 8.69 -34.23
C HIS A 37 -2.64 9.63 -34.45
N PRO A 38 -2.61 10.55 -35.44
CA PRO A 38 -3.67 11.54 -35.63
C PRO A 38 -5.09 10.95 -35.76
N THR A 39 -5.21 9.78 -36.40
CA THR A 39 -6.51 9.10 -36.59
C THR A 39 -7.04 8.42 -35.33
N THR A 40 -6.19 8.21 -34.31
CA THR A 40 -6.55 7.49 -33.08
C THR A 40 -7.61 8.25 -32.28
N ILE A 41 -7.46 9.56 -32.11
CA ILE A 41 -8.43 10.38 -31.35
C ILE A 41 -9.81 10.34 -32.00
N GLY A 42 -9.88 10.48 -33.32
CA GLY A 42 -11.15 10.41 -34.06
C GLY A 42 -11.84 9.06 -33.91
N ARG A 43 -11.09 7.95 -33.97
CA ARG A 43 -11.63 6.60 -33.77
C ARG A 43 -12.16 6.38 -32.34
N ILE A 44 -11.47 6.91 -31.33
CA ILE A 44 -11.93 6.84 -29.94
C ILE A 44 -13.21 7.65 -29.75
N GLU A 45 -13.26 8.89 -30.25
CA GLU A 45 -14.45 9.74 -30.14
C GLU A 45 -15.66 9.19 -30.91
N ALA A 46 -15.42 8.44 -31.98
CA ALA A 46 -16.45 7.73 -32.75
C ALA A 46 -16.87 6.40 -32.10
N GLY A 47 -16.20 5.96 -31.02
CA GLY A 47 -16.49 4.69 -30.35
C GLY A 47 -16.01 3.44 -31.11
N THR A 48 -15.22 3.60 -32.17
CA THR A 48 -14.69 2.47 -32.97
C THR A 48 -13.36 1.93 -32.46
N LEU A 49 -12.79 2.56 -31.42
CA LEU A 49 -11.55 2.15 -30.79
C LEU A 49 -11.61 2.40 -29.28
N THR A 50 -11.46 1.35 -28.49
CA THR A 50 -11.22 1.44 -27.05
C THR A 50 -9.73 1.67 -26.80
N PRO A 51 -9.31 2.79 -26.18
CA PRO A 51 -7.90 3.04 -25.91
C PRO A 51 -7.38 2.10 -24.82
N SER A 52 -6.11 1.70 -24.94
CA SER A 52 -5.42 1.04 -23.82
C SER A 52 -5.25 1.99 -22.63
N ILE A 53 -5.09 1.46 -21.41
CA ILE A 53 -4.87 2.27 -20.20
C ILE A 53 -3.67 3.22 -20.40
N THR A 54 -2.57 2.72 -20.97
CA THR A 54 -1.36 3.52 -21.26
C THR A 54 -1.63 4.66 -22.24
N MET A 55 -2.49 4.43 -23.24
CA MET A 55 -2.89 5.46 -24.20
C MET A 55 -3.80 6.49 -23.54
N LEU A 56 -4.80 6.04 -22.80
CA LEU A 56 -5.72 6.91 -22.07
C LEU A 56 -4.96 7.81 -21.09
N ARG A 57 -4.01 7.25 -20.33
CA ARG A 57 -3.18 8.00 -19.37
C ARG A 57 -2.40 9.14 -20.03
N ARG A 58 -1.91 8.92 -21.26
CA ARG A 58 -1.25 9.97 -22.05
C ARG A 58 -2.22 11.06 -22.49
N ILE A 59 -3.40 10.66 -22.97
CA ILE A 59 -4.44 11.59 -23.44
C ILE A 59 -4.94 12.48 -22.30
N ILE A 60 -5.38 11.89 -21.19
CA ILE A 60 -5.96 12.65 -20.07
C ILE A 60 -4.90 13.52 -19.37
N GLY A 61 -3.64 13.07 -19.40
CA GLY A 61 -2.50 13.78 -18.84
C GLY A 61 -2.25 15.13 -19.51
N VAL A 62 -2.68 15.32 -20.77
CA VAL A 62 -2.59 16.62 -21.47
C VAL A 62 -3.33 17.73 -20.74
N ALA A 63 -4.46 17.40 -20.09
CA ALA A 63 -5.24 18.33 -19.28
C ALA A 63 -4.95 18.24 -17.76
N GLY A 64 -3.89 17.51 -17.37
CA GLY A 64 -3.50 17.35 -15.96
C GLY A 64 -4.27 16.29 -15.17
N PHE A 65 -5.11 15.49 -15.82
CA PHE A 65 -5.87 14.42 -15.14
C PHE A 65 -5.03 13.15 -14.94
N ARG A 66 -5.42 12.35 -13.94
CA ARG A 66 -4.80 11.06 -13.59
C ARG A 66 -5.87 9.99 -13.44
N LEU A 67 -5.51 8.73 -13.73
CA LEU A 67 -6.37 7.58 -13.46
C LEU A 67 -6.20 7.13 -12.01
N ALA A 68 -7.30 6.84 -11.34
CA ALA A 68 -7.36 6.26 -10.01
C ALA A 68 -8.37 5.10 -10.01
N VAL A 69 -8.08 4.05 -9.26
CA VAL A 69 -9.06 3.01 -8.93
C VAL A 69 -9.79 3.49 -7.69
N VAL A 70 -11.12 3.44 -7.70
CA VAL A 70 -11.96 3.92 -6.60
C VAL A 70 -12.96 2.84 -6.19
N ASP A 71 -13.38 2.87 -4.93
CA ASP A 71 -14.50 2.07 -4.45
C ASP A 71 -15.86 2.72 -4.80
N GLU A 72 -16.95 2.05 -4.42
CA GLU A 72 -18.32 2.53 -4.64
C GLU A 72 -18.64 3.87 -3.93
N PHE A 73 -17.84 4.24 -2.93
CA PHE A 73 -17.96 5.49 -2.19
C PHE A 73 -17.01 6.58 -2.72
N GLY A 74 -16.30 6.32 -3.81
CA GLY A 74 -15.34 7.25 -4.41
C GLY A 74 -14.00 7.35 -3.67
N ARG A 75 -13.70 6.44 -2.74
CA ARG A 75 -12.40 6.41 -2.05
C ARG A 75 -11.36 5.80 -2.97
N VAL A 76 -10.19 6.43 -3.04
CA VAL A 76 -9.09 5.95 -3.88
C VAL A 76 -8.46 4.70 -3.26
N LEU A 77 -8.44 3.62 -4.03
CA LEU A 77 -7.67 2.42 -3.71
C LEU A 77 -6.19 2.73 -3.92
N ALA A 78 -5.45 2.86 -2.82
CA ALA A 78 -4.01 2.98 -2.87
C ALA A 78 -3.39 1.64 -3.33
N PRO A 79 -2.50 1.64 -4.35
CA PRO A 79 -1.79 0.42 -4.73
C PRO A 79 -1.03 -0.14 -3.53
N MET A 80 -1.21 -1.44 -3.27
CA MET A 80 -0.40 -2.15 -2.29
C MET A 80 1.07 -2.04 -2.69
N ARG A 81 1.93 -1.68 -1.72
CA ARG A 81 3.38 -1.65 -1.93
C ARG A 81 3.97 -2.96 -1.45
N ASP A 82 4.70 -3.64 -2.32
CA ASP A 82 5.57 -4.73 -1.91
C ASP A 82 6.64 -4.17 -0.96
N ARG A 83 6.77 -4.81 0.20
CA ARG A 83 7.77 -4.50 1.21
C ARG A 83 8.76 -5.64 1.30
N ASP A 84 9.99 -5.40 0.84
CA ASP A 84 11.04 -6.43 0.85
C ASP A 84 11.57 -6.75 2.26
N ASP A 85 11.34 -5.85 3.21
CA ASP A 85 11.73 -5.95 4.61
C ASP A 85 10.73 -6.71 5.50
N LEU A 86 9.57 -7.12 4.94
CA LEU A 86 8.49 -7.76 5.69
C LEU A 86 8.37 -9.25 5.32
N ARG A 87 9.04 -10.11 6.09
CA ARG A 87 9.03 -11.58 5.94
C ARG A 87 8.68 -12.26 7.24
N ASP A 88 8.13 -13.47 7.13
CA ASP A 88 7.87 -14.33 8.29
C ASP A 88 9.17 -14.95 8.85
N GLY A 89 9.06 -15.72 9.95
CA GLY A 89 10.20 -16.38 10.58
C GLY A 89 10.87 -17.47 9.73
N ALA A 90 10.28 -17.82 8.58
CA ALA A 90 10.82 -18.78 7.60
C ALA A 90 11.24 -18.07 6.30
N GLU A 91 11.44 -16.74 6.32
CA GLU A 91 11.85 -15.89 5.19
C GLU A 91 10.87 -15.81 4.01
N ARG A 92 9.60 -16.16 4.24
CA ARG A 92 8.53 -16.08 3.23
C ARG A 92 7.81 -14.74 3.30
N ARG A 93 7.23 -14.31 2.19
CA ARG A 93 6.34 -13.14 2.16
C ARG A 93 5.00 -13.51 2.78
N TYR A 94 4.41 -12.59 3.53
CA TYR A 94 3.05 -12.75 4.03
C TYR A 94 2.04 -12.76 2.87
N PRO A 95 0.89 -13.46 3.01
CA PRO A 95 -0.16 -13.44 2.01
C PRO A 95 -0.73 -12.02 1.79
N SER A 96 -0.93 -11.62 0.53
CA SER A 96 -1.36 -10.26 0.14
C SER A 96 -2.81 -9.89 0.48
N HIS A 97 -3.64 -10.87 0.78
CA HIS A 97 -5.05 -10.67 1.15
C HIS A 97 -5.25 -10.43 2.65
N LEU A 98 -4.17 -10.45 3.44
CA LEU A 98 -4.21 -10.24 4.88
C LEU A 98 -3.64 -8.86 5.22
N ASP A 99 -4.29 -8.18 6.16
CA ASP A 99 -3.82 -6.91 6.71
C ASP A 99 -2.72 -7.19 7.74
N VAL A 100 -1.48 -7.33 7.26
CA VAL A 100 -0.32 -7.54 8.13
C VAL A 100 -0.01 -6.24 8.86
N ILE A 101 -0.34 -6.20 10.15
CA ILE A 101 0.00 -5.09 11.04
C ILE A 101 1.45 -5.26 11.49
N ALA A 102 2.35 -4.47 10.91
CA ALA A 102 3.76 -4.41 11.29
C ALA A 102 4.05 -3.08 12.01
N ASP A 103 4.53 -3.17 13.24
CA ASP A 103 4.66 -2.09 14.24
C ASP A 103 3.33 -1.41 14.60
N PRO A 104 2.33 -2.11 15.20
CA PRO A 104 1.09 -1.47 15.62
C PRO A 104 1.31 -0.37 16.66
N GLU A 105 0.60 0.75 16.49
CA GLU A 105 0.41 1.72 17.57
C GLU A 105 -0.39 1.08 18.72
N PRO A 106 -0.26 1.56 19.97
CA PRO A 106 -1.08 1.06 21.09
C PRO A 106 -2.58 1.12 20.79
N GLY A 107 -3.24 -0.04 20.75
CA GLY A 107 -4.67 -0.19 20.48
C GLY A 107 -5.04 -0.67 19.07
N GLU A 108 -4.08 -0.73 18.14
CA GLU A 108 -4.32 -1.31 16.81
C GLU A 108 -4.31 -2.84 16.81
N TRP A 109 -3.67 -3.45 17.80
CA TRP A 109 -3.69 -4.89 17.99
C TRP A 109 -4.79 -5.30 18.98
N TRP A 110 -5.64 -6.26 18.59
CA TRP A 110 -6.78 -6.71 19.40
C TRP A 110 -6.42 -7.13 20.83
N ALA A 111 -5.19 -7.60 21.04
CA ALA A 111 -4.70 -8.07 22.33
C ALA A 111 -4.00 -7.00 23.18
N ASP A 112 -3.82 -5.77 22.65
CA ASP A 112 -3.44 -4.60 23.44
C ASP A 112 -4.53 -4.28 24.49
N LEU A 113 -5.81 -4.48 24.16
CA LEU A 113 -6.93 -4.29 25.10
C LEU A 113 -6.81 -5.19 26.34
N TYR A 114 -6.21 -6.36 26.18
CA TYR A 114 -6.02 -7.34 27.23
C TYR A 114 -4.64 -7.25 27.91
N GLY A 115 -3.82 -6.27 27.54
CA GLY A 115 -2.47 -6.08 28.09
C GLY A 115 -1.53 -7.27 27.84
N LEU A 116 -1.79 -8.07 26.81
CA LEU A 116 -0.96 -9.23 26.49
C LEU A 116 0.39 -8.78 25.94
N ALA A 117 1.44 -9.56 26.21
CA ALA A 117 2.75 -9.31 25.61
C ALA A 117 2.64 -9.54 24.09
N ARG A 118 3.00 -8.51 23.30
CA ARG A 118 3.08 -8.61 21.84
C ARG A 118 4.10 -9.70 21.45
N PRO A 119 3.73 -10.72 20.67
CA PRO A 119 4.66 -11.76 20.23
C PRO A 119 5.90 -11.15 19.54
N PRO A 120 7.13 -11.44 19.98
CA PRO A 120 8.31 -10.79 19.43
C PRO A 120 8.61 -11.20 17.97
N GLU A 121 8.04 -12.29 17.48
CA GLU A 121 8.34 -12.85 16.16
C GLU A 121 7.61 -12.17 15.00
N THR A 122 6.43 -11.59 15.23
CA THR A 122 5.49 -11.21 14.15
C THR A 122 5.25 -9.70 14.04
N PHE A 123 5.58 -8.92 15.07
CA PHE A 123 5.05 -7.55 15.20
C PHE A 123 6.05 -6.42 14.98
N TYR A 124 7.37 -6.63 15.16
CA TYR A 124 8.35 -5.53 15.08
C TYR A 124 9.16 -5.53 13.77
N ARG A 125 9.25 -4.39 13.07
CA ARG A 125 10.03 -4.25 11.81
C ARG A 125 11.54 -4.33 12.06
N ASP A 126 12.03 -3.76 13.14
CA ASP A 126 13.45 -3.79 13.49
C ASP A 126 13.89 -5.19 13.94
N ARG A 127 14.81 -5.80 13.18
CA ARG A 127 15.39 -7.11 13.48
C ARG A 127 16.23 -7.11 14.76
N ALA A 128 17.03 -6.07 14.99
CA ALA A 128 17.86 -5.98 16.20
C ALA A 128 16.98 -5.90 17.44
N TYR A 129 15.87 -5.17 17.35
CA TYR A 129 14.84 -5.09 18.38
C TYR A 129 14.15 -6.44 18.62
N ARG A 130 13.74 -7.16 17.57
CA ARG A 130 13.18 -8.52 17.69
C ARG A 130 14.16 -9.49 18.33
N ASP A 131 15.43 -9.46 17.96
CA ASP A 131 16.45 -10.35 18.50
C ASP A 131 16.80 -10.01 19.97
N ALA A 132 16.71 -8.74 20.36
CA ALA A 132 16.79 -8.33 21.77
C ALA A 132 15.59 -8.84 22.59
N LEU A 133 14.37 -8.66 22.08
CA LEU A 133 13.16 -9.18 22.72
C LEU A 133 13.14 -10.71 22.80
N ARG A 134 13.59 -11.41 21.75
CA ARG A 134 13.69 -12.88 21.75
C ARG A 134 14.67 -13.37 22.81
N ARG A 135 15.85 -12.76 22.92
CA ARG A 135 16.83 -13.08 23.99
C ARG A 135 16.23 -12.89 25.37
N ARG A 136 15.45 -11.82 25.55
CA ARG A 136 14.79 -11.52 26.82
C ARG A 136 13.65 -12.49 27.14
N SER A 137 12.74 -12.72 26.21
CA SER A 137 11.65 -13.71 26.35
C SER A 137 12.20 -15.10 26.68
N GLN A 138 13.29 -15.53 26.02
CA GLN A 138 13.94 -16.79 26.36
C GLN A 138 14.53 -16.81 27.77
N TRP A 139 15.09 -15.70 28.25
CA TRP A 139 15.57 -15.57 29.63
C TRP A 139 14.42 -15.61 30.64
N GLU A 140 13.31 -14.90 30.37
CA GLU A 140 12.11 -14.79 31.22
C GLU A 140 11.28 -16.08 31.26
N VAL A 141 11.19 -16.83 30.16
CA VAL A 141 10.46 -18.11 30.12
C VAL A 141 11.32 -19.26 30.64
N ARG A 142 12.64 -19.19 30.47
CA ARG A 142 13.60 -20.23 30.93
C ARG A 142 14.41 -19.76 32.13
N VAL A 143 13.79 -19.07 33.09
CA VAL A 143 14.47 -18.54 34.29
C VAL A 143 15.28 -19.61 35.01
N ALA A 144 14.78 -20.85 35.09
CA ALA A 144 15.48 -21.96 35.71
C ALA A 144 16.85 -22.29 35.08
N LYS A 145 16.99 -22.10 33.75
CA LYS A 145 18.25 -22.31 33.01
C LYS A 145 19.22 -21.11 33.15
N TYR A 146 18.68 -19.91 33.39
CA TYR A 146 19.44 -18.66 33.39
C TYR A 146 19.51 -17.97 34.78
N ARG A 147 19.23 -18.71 35.86
CA ARG A 147 19.21 -18.19 37.25
C ARG A 147 20.47 -17.44 37.69
N GLY A 148 21.63 -17.71 37.06
CA GLY A 148 22.90 -17.03 37.33
C GLY A 148 23.34 -16.01 36.28
N VAL A 149 22.52 -15.73 35.28
CA VAL A 149 22.84 -14.80 34.17
C VAL A 149 22.04 -13.52 34.35
N ALA A 150 22.71 -12.38 34.31
CA ALA A 150 22.04 -11.07 34.37
C ALA A 150 20.97 -10.95 33.26
N PRO A 151 19.82 -10.31 33.55
CA PRO A 151 18.76 -10.15 32.57
C PRO A 151 19.28 -9.41 31.33
N PRO A 152 18.97 -9.88 30.11
CA PRO A 152 19.23 -9.11 28.90
C PRO A 152 18.60 -7.72 29.00
N PRO A 153 19.25 -6.68 28.43
CA PRO A 153 18.69 -5.33 28.38
C PRO A 153 17.25 -5.38 27.92
N ASP A 154 16.39 -4.62 28.60
CA ASP A 154 15.00 -4.49 28.18
C ASP A 154 14.93 -3.44 27.07
N PRO A 155 14.68 -3.82 25.82
CA PRO A 155 14.46 -2.82 24.79
C PRO A 155 13.17 -2.00 25.08
N GLN A 156 12.21 -2.49 25.87
CA GLN A 156 10.96 -1.80 26.18
C GLN A 156 11.06 -0.84 27.39
N ARG A 157 11.98 -1.07 28.34
CA ARG A 157 12.12 -0.26 29.57
C ARG A 157 12.85 1.07 29.34
N CYS A 158 13.46 1.26 28.16
CA CYS A 158 14.26 2.44 27.82
C CYS A 158 13.45 3.65 27.26
N GLY A 159 12.13 3.68 27.45
CA GLY A 159 11.31 4.87 27.12
C GLY A 159 10.28 4.72 26.00
N TYR A 160 9.88 3.49 25.65
CA TYR A 160 8.94 3.21 24.56
C TYR A 160 7.45 3.39 24.94
N ARG A 161 7.08 4.47 25.62
CA ARG A 161 5.67 4.87 25.71
C ARG A 161 5.19 5.58 24.44
N ASN A 162 6.12 6.04 23.58
CA ASN A 162 5.87 6.92 22.43
C ASN A 162 6.55 6.45 21.11
N GLY A 163 6.81 5.15 20.93
CA GLY A 163 7.43 4.60 19.69
C GLY A 163 8.96 4.59 19.68
N PRO A 164 9.60 4.01 18.65
CA PRO A 164 11.06 3.89 18.55
C PRO A 164 11.76 5.25 18.37
N PRO A 165 12.87 5.52 19.08
CA PRO A 165 13.66 6.72 18.87
C PRO A 165 14.34 6.69 17.49
N SER A 166 14.42 7.85 16.86
CA SER A 166 15.14 8.02 15.59
C SER A 166 16.63 7.76 15.78
N GLY A 167 17.18 6.72 15.14
CA GLY A 167 18.63 6.57 14.96
C GLY A 167 19.24 5.24 15.40
N TRP A 168 18.63 4.11 15.05
CA TRP A 168 19.30 2.80 15.01
C TRP A 168 19.20 2.22 13.60
#